data_AF-A0A445A478-F1
#
_entry.id   AF-A0A445A478-F1
#
_cell.length_a   1.000
_cell.length_b   1.000
_cell.length_c   1.000
_cell.angle_alpha   90.00
_cell.angle_beta   90.00
_cell.angle_gamma   90.00
#
_symmetry.space_group_name_H-M   'P 1'
#
loop_
_entity.id
_entity.type
_entity.pdbx_description
1 polymer ?
#
loop_
_entity_poly.entity_id
_entity_poly.type
_entity_poly.pdbx_seq_one_letter_code
_entity_poly.pdbx_strand_id
1 'polypeptide(L)'
;MAGRGKTLGSGNAKKATSRSSKAGLQFPVGRIARFLKAGKYAERVGAGAPVYLAAVLEYLAAELLGDVTIANGGVMPNIHNLLLPKKTGTSSKAAGDDDS
;
A
#
# COMPACT_ATOMS: atom_id res chain seq x y z
N MET A 1 13.97 -52.14 2.13
CA MET A 1 14.63 -50.82 2.31
C MET A 1 13.55 -49.78 2.55
N ALA A 2 13.32 -49.36 3.80
CA ALA A 2 12.26 -48.42 4.16
C ALA A 2 12.76 -46.98 4.02
N GLY A 3 12.29 -46.26 3.00
CA GLY A 3 12.54 -44.83 2.82
C GLY A 3 11.74 -44.02 3.83
N ARG A 4 12.34 -43.67 4.97
CA ARG A 4 11.78 -42.67 5.89
C ARG A 4 12.07 -41.27 5.34
N GLY A 5 11.26 -40.85 4.37
CA GLY A 5 11.31 -39.53 3.78
C GLY A 5 10.16 -38.66 4.28
N LYS A 6 10.51 -37.51 4.86
CA LYS A 6 9.67 -36.35 5.23
C LYS A 6 9.07 -36.40 6.62
N THR A 7 9.73 -35.68 7.53
CA THR A 7 9.31 -35.37 8.89
C THR A 7 7.90 -34.75 8.90
N LEU A 8 6.92 -35.57 9.27
CA LEU A 8 5.58 -35.15 9.58
C LEU A 8 5.54 -34.71 11.05
N GLY A 9 5.48 -33.39 11.26
CA GLY A 9 4.83 -32.82 12.43
C GLY A 9 5.69 -32.52 13.67
N SER A 10 5.44 -31.33 14.20
CA SER A 10 5.55 -30.92 15.61
C SER A 10 6.90 -31.04 16.31
N GLY A 11 7.60 -29.90 16.38
CA GLY A 11 8.71 -29.69 17.31
C GLY A 11 9.49 -28.47 16.88
N ASN A 12 9.35 -27.36 17.62
CA ASN A 12 10.09 -26.08 17.49
C ASN A 12 10.83 -25.88 16.15
N ALA A 13 10.09 -25.98 15.05
CA ALA A 13 10.68 -25.91 13.72
C ALA A 13 11.00 -24.44 13.45
N LYS A 14 12.26 -24.16 13.09
CA LYS A 14 12.67 -22.83 12.64
C LYS A 14 11.61 -22.30 11.67
N LYS A 15 11.05 -21.12 11.96
CA LYS A 15 9.89 -20.56 11.25
C LYS A 15 10.18 -20.61 9.75
N ALA A 16 9.44 -21.44 9.02
CA ALA A 16 9.64 -21.60 7.59
C ALA A 16 9.48 -20.24 6.91
N THR A 17 10.37 -19.91 5.98
CA THR A 17 10.24 -18.66 5.21
C THR A 17 8.91 -18.66 4.46
N SER A 18 8.20 -17.54 4.52
CA SER A 18 6.90 -17.43 3.89
C SER A 18 7.05 -17.40 2.37
N ARG A 19 6.04 -17.88 1.63
CA ARG A 19 6.05 -17.78 0.16
C ARG A 19 6.07 -16.34 -0.35
N SER A 20 5.46 -15.41 0.40
CA SER A 20 5.53 -13.97 0.12
C SER A 20 6.96 -13.46 0.26
N SER A 21 7.60 -13.73 1.40
CA SER A 21 8.99 -13.34 1.67
C SER A 21 9.97 -13.95 0.67
N LYS A 22 9.74 -15.21 0.27
CA LYS A 22 10.57 -15.89 -0.75
C LYS A 22 10.37 -15.29 -2.15
N ALA A 23 9.19 -14.76 -2.45
CA ALA A 23 8.88 -14.11 -3.72
C ALA A 23 9.20 -12.61 -3.74
N GLY A 24 9.57 -12.01 -2.60
CA GLY A 24 9.82 -10.57 -2.49
C GLY A 24 8.56 -9.70 -2.55
N LEU A 25 7.39 -10.26 -2.24
CA LEU A 25 6.10 -9.57 -2.31
C LEU A 25 5.57 -9.22 -0.92
N GLN A 26 5.02 -8.02 -0.76
CA GLN A 26 4.27 -7.63 0.44
C GLN A 26 2.92 -8.34 0.52
N PHE A 27 2.30 -8.59 -0.63
CA PHE A 27 0.98 -9.21 -0.70
C PHE A 27 1.03 -10.70 -0.30
N PRO A 28 -0.02 -11.22 0.37
CA PRO A 28 0.01 -12.56 0.98
C PRO A 28 -0.24 -13.69 -0.03
N VAL A 29 0.81 -14.15 -0.71
CA VAL A 29 0.80 -15.28 -1.68
C VAL A 29 0.11 -16.53 -1.11
N GLY A 30 0.36 -16.85 0.16
CA GLY A 30 -0.23 -18.02 0.81
C GLY A 30 -1.76 -17.94 0.93
N ARG A 31 -2.27 -16.75 1.24
CA ARG A 31 -3.70 -16.49 1.37
C ARG A 31 -4.38 -16.46 0.00
N ILE A 32 -3.72 -15.84 -0.99
CA ILE A 32 -4.19 -15.84 -2.38
C ILE A 32 -4.31 -17.26 -2.92
N ALA A 33 -3.32 -18.13 -2.67
CA ALA A 33 -3.40 -19.54 -3.03
C ALA A 33 -4.62 -20.25 -2.39
N ARG A 34 -4.96 -19.91 -1.15
CA ARG A 34 -6.16 -20.45 -0.47
C ARG A 34 -7.44 -19.94 -1.14
N PHE A 35 -7.51 -18.64 -1.44
CA PHE A 35 -8.68 -18.06 -2.11
C PHE A 35 -8.88 -18.59 -3.53
N LEU A 36 -7.82 -18.82 -4.30
CA LEU A 36 -7.92 -19.45 -5.62
C LEU A 36 -8.52 -20.86 -5.55
N LYS A 37 -8.17 -21.63 -4.51
CA LYS A 37 -8.75 -22.97 -4.30
C LYS A 37 -10.18 -22.91 -3.77
N ALA A 38 -10.45 -22.02 -2.81
CA ALA A 38 -11.78 -21.87 -2.22
C ALA A 38 -12.80 -21.35 -3.25
N GLY A 39 -12.37 -20.48 -4.17
CA GLY A 39 -13.21 -19.96 -5.26
C GLY A 39 -13.48 -20.96 -6.38
N LYS A 40 -12.87 -22.16 -6.37
CA LYS A 40 -13.08 -23.23 -7.35
C LYS A 40 -12.94 -22.77 -8.82
N TYR A 41 -12.05 -21.81 -9.10
CA TYR A 41 -11.83 -21.28 -10.45
C TYR A 41 -11.24 -22.31 -11.43
N ALA A 42 -10.57 -23.32 -10.91
CA ALA A 42 -10.05 -24.47 -11.65
C ALA A 42 -9.94 -25.67 -10.72
N GLU A 43 -9.94 -26.88 -11.28
CA GLU A 43 -9.75 -28.13 -10.53
C GLU A 43 -8.40 -28.16 -9.78
N ARG A 44 -7.35 -27.62 -10.42
CA ARG A 44 -6.00 -27.52 -9.84
C ARG A 44 -5.47 -26.11 -10.03
N VAL A 45 -4.81 -25.60 -9.00
CA VAL A 45 -4.11 -24.31 -9.01
C VAL A 45 -2.61 -24.58 -8.99
N GLY A 46 -1.91 -24.17 -10.06
CA GLY A 46 -0.46 -24.30 -10.17
C GLY A 46 0.28 -23.45 -9.12
N ALA A 47 1.51 -23.84 -8.78
CA ALA A 47 2.28 -23.19 -7.71
C ALA A 47 2.64 -21.72 -8.01
N GLY A 48 2.80 -21.37 -9.29
CA GLY A 48 3.12 -20.01 -9.74
C GLY A 48 1.91 -19.07 -9.82
N ALA A 49 0.70 -19.59 -10.02
CA ALA A 49 -0.52 -18.79 -10.14
C ALA A 49 -0.74 -17.80 -8.98
N PRO A 50 -0.65 -18.21 -7.69
CA PRO A 50 -0.82 -17.27 -6.59
C PRO A 50 0.33 -16.26 -6.45
N VAL A 51 1.52 -16.56 -6.98
CA VAL A 51 2.66 -15.63 -6.96
C VAL A 51 2.43 -14.53 -8.00
N TYR A 52 2.06 -14.92 -9.22
CA TYR A 52 1.76 -13.99 -10.30
C TYR A 52 0.60 -13.05 -9.92
N LEU A 53 -0.51 -13.62 -9.42
CA LEU A 53 -1.65 -12.81 -8.99
C LEU A 53 -1.29 -11.86 -7.84
N ALA A 54 -0.47 -12.30 -6.88
CA ALA A 54 -0.01 -11.42 -5.81
C ALA A 54 0.79 -10.23 -6.34
N ALA A 55 1.72 -10.48 -7.27
CA ALA A 55 2.54 -9.44 -7.87
C ALA A 55 1.70 -8.42 -8.66
N VAL A 56 0.75 -8.90 -9.48
CA VAL A 56 -0.13 -8.02 -10.26
C VAL A 56 -1.00 -7.17 -9.34
N LEU A 57 -1.58 -7.75 -8.29
CA LEU A 57 -2.40 -7.00 -7.33
C LEU A 57 -1.57 -5.98 -6.53
N GLU A 58 -0.34 -6.32 -6.15
CA GLU A 58 0.57 -5.41 -5.46
C GLU A 58 0.99 -4.23 -6.34
N TYR A 59 1.32 -4.51 -7.60
CA TYR A 59 1.62 -3.50 -8.61
C TYR A 59 0.43 -2.55 -8.81
N LEU A 60 -0.75 -3.10 -9.09
CA LEU A 60 -1.95 -2.29 -9.31
C LEU A 60 -2.34 -1.47 -8.08
N ALA A 61 -2.20 -2.02 -6.87
CA ALA A 61 -2.47 -1.26 -5.65
C ALA A 61 -1.51 -0.09 -5.49
N ALA A 62 -0.21 -0.29 -5.77
CA ALA A 62 0.78 0.78 -5.72
C ALA A 62 0.49 1.89 -6.75
N GLU A 63 0.06 1.53 -7.96
CA GLU A 63 -0.30 2.48 -9.02
C GLU A 63 -1.61 3.24 -8.69
N LEU A 64 -2.68 2.51 -8.32
CA LEU A 64 -4.03 3.07 -8.12
C LEU A 64 -4.19 3.90 -6.84
N LEU A 65 -3.29 3.74 -5.86
CA LEU A 65 -3.28 4.61 -4.68
C LEU A 65 -3.10 6.10 -5.03
N GLY A 66 -2.63 6.44 -6.24
CA GLY A 66 -2.59 7.82 -6.74
C GLY A 66 -3.89 8.32 -7.40
N ASP A 67 -4.64 7.43 -8.07
CA ASP A 67 -5.67 7.84 -9.05
C ASP A 67 -7.11 7.48 -8.66
N VAL A 68 -7.33 6.86 -7.49
CA VAL A 68 -8.66 6.45 -7.02
C VAL A 68 -9.24 7.46 -6.03
N THR A 69 -10.55 7.74 -6.15
CA THR A 69 -11.28 8.53 -5.15
C THR A 69 -11.42 7.77 -3.84
N ILE A 70 -10.81 8.30 -2.78
CA ILE A 70 -10.84 7.71 -1.45
C ILE A 70 -12.09 8.22 -0.71
N ALA A 71 -12.93 7.31 -0.21
CA ALA A 71 -14.04 7.67 0.66
C ALA A 71 -13.51 8.43 1.89
N ASN A 72 -14.07 9.61 2.17
CA ASN A 72 -13.58 10.55 3.18
C ASN A 72 -12.13 11.07 2.95
N GLY A 73 -11.62 11.01 1.72
CA GLY A 73 -10.26 11.48 1.37
C GLY A 73 -10.12 12.99 1.23
N GLY A 74 -11.23 13.73 1.17
CA GLY A 74 -11.23 15.18 0.95
C GLY A 74 -10.64 15.59 -0.39
N VAL A 75 -10.12 16.81 -0.47
CA VAL A 75 -9.40 17.34 -1.64
C VAL A 75 -8.08 17.92 -1.19
N MET A 76 -7.10 17.98 -2.10
CA MET A 76 -5.84 18.68 -1.84
C MET A 76 -6.14 20.16 -1.55
N PRO A 77 -5.68 20.73 -0.42
CA PRO A 77 -5.84 22.15 -0.15
C PRO A 77 -5.22 22.98 -1.26
N ASN A 78 -6.05 23.72 -1.99
CA ASN A 78 -5.59 24.60 -3.07
C ASN A 78 -6.46 25.86 -3.11
N ILE A 79 -5.84 27.03 -3.10
CA ILE A 79 -6.52 28.33 -3.17
C ILE A 79 -5.92 29.10 -4.33
N HIS A 80 -6.73 29.42 -5.34
CA HIS A 80 -6.28 30.24 -6.46
C HIS A 80 -5.82 31.61 -5.97
N ASN A 81 -4.71 32.12 -6.52
CA ASN A 81 -4.11 33.40 -6.12
C ASN A 81 -5.07 34.60 -6.19
N LEU A 82 -6.07 34.55 -7.09
CA LEU A 82 -7.13 35.56 -7.22
C LEU A 82 -8.02 35.65 -5.96
N LEU A 83 -8.13 34.55 -5.22
CA LEU A 83 -8.93 34.43 -4.00
C LEU A 83 -8.12 34.75 -2.75
N LEU A 84 -6.79 34.88 -2.86
CA LEU A 84 -5.97 35.31 -1.75
C LEU A 84 -6.29 36.78 -1.43
N PRO A 85 -6.37 37.14 -0.14
CA PRO A 85 -6.51 38.53 0.25
C PRO A 85 -5.41 39.36 -0.39
N LYS A 86 -5.79 40.43 -1.09
CA LYS A 86 -4.81 41.41 -1.57
C LYS A 86 -4.13 41.95 -0.33
N LYS A 87 -2.79 41.84 -0.23
CA LYS A 87 -2.04 42.47 0.87
C LYS A 87 -2.39 43.95 0.88
N THR A 88 -3.29 44.35 1.77
CA THR A 88 -3.41 45.74 2.18
C THR A 88 -2.13 46.02 2.92
N GLY A 89 -1.20 46.70 2.25
CA GLY A 89 -0.01 47.21 2.90
C GLY A 89 -0.43 47.88 4.19
N THR A 90 0.22 47.51 5.29
CA THR A 90 0.19 48.26 6.53
C THR A 90 0.38 49.71 6.14
N SER A 91 -0.69 50.50 6.21
CA SER A 91 -0.60 51.93 6.03
C SER A 91 0.36 52.40 7.12
N SER A 92 1.54 52.85 6.69
CA SER A 92 2.39 53.74 7.45
C SER A 92 1.50 54.83 8.05
N LYS A 93 1.30 54.80 9.37
CA LYS A 93 0.71 55.92 10.09
C LYS A 93 1.87 56.78 10.57
N ALA A 94 1.88 58.01 10.06
CA ALA A 94 2.89 59.03 10.27
C ALA A 94 2.75 59.75 11.62
N ALA A 95 3.84 60.43 11.95
CA ALA A 95 3.97 61.68 12.70
C ALA A 95 3.91 61.65 14.24
N GLY A 96 5.05 62.07 14.80
CA GLY A 96 5.20 62.76 16.08
C GLY A 96 6.48 63.60 15.98
N ASP A 97 6.34 64.83 15.48
CA ASP A 97 7.32 65.91 15.67
C ASP A 97 7.47 66.17 17.17
N ASP A 98 8.71 66.28 17.68
CA ASP A 98 9.03 67.21 18.76
C ASP A 98 10.54 67.50 18.73
N ASP A 99 10.82 68.75 18.40
CA ASP A 99 12.08 69.46 18.29
C ASP A 99 12.55 69.85 19.71
N SER A 100 13.76 69.41 20.13
CA SER A 100 14.68 69.99 21.16
C SER A 100 15.73 68.96 21.61
#